data_AF-A0A7V7KWX2-F1
#
_entry.id   AF-A0A7V7KWX2-F1
#
_cell.length_a   1.000
_cell.length_b   1.000
_cell.length_c   1.000
_cell.angle_alpha   90.00
_cell.angle_beta   90.00
_cell.angle_gamma   90.00
#
_symmetry.space_group_name_H-M   'P 1'
#
loop_
_entity.id
_entity.type
_entity.pdbx_description
1 polymer ?
#
loop_
_entity_poly.entity_id
_entity_poly.type
_entity_poly.pdbx_seq_one_letter_code
_entity_poly.pdbx_strand_id
1 'polypeptide(L)'
;MKKTLLATVMVLATGFSGALLADSHGKSGDRYEKHMQYMTEKLELSSEQQGQLKGLHEKHREQQRALRETHQAEVNAILTQEQQAKMAEMREEKREKMKKHWEEGKKNHAHDDKDSN
;
A
#
# COMPACT_ATOMS: atom_id res chain seq x y z
N MET A 1 -38.96 -4.94 -1.75
CA MET A 1 -38.68 -4.17 -2.98
C MET A 1 -38.57 -2.69 -2.63
N LYS A 2 -37.51 -2.03 -3.14
CA LYS A 2 -37.26 -0.59 -3.35
C LYS A 2 -35.78 -0.51 -3.81
N LYS A 3 -35.40 -1.03 -4.98
CA LYS A 3 -35.36 -0.32 -6.28
C LYS A 3 -35.07 1.17 -6.09
N THR A 4 -33.79 1.56 -6.16
CA THR A 4 -33.22 2.61 -7.03
C THR A 4 -31.89 3.12 -6.48
N LEU A 5 -30.78 2.66 -7.05
CA LEU A 5 -29.64 3.51 -7.41
C LEU A 5 -28.74 2.73 -8.38
N LEU A 6 -29.18 2.71 -9.63
CA LEU A 6 -28.35 2.46 -10.80
C LEU A 6 -27.31 3.60 -10.85
N ALA A 7 -26.12 3.36 -10.29
CA ALA A 7 -24.93 4.13 -10.65
C ALA A 7 -24.37 3.52 -11.93
N THR A 8 -25.03 3.84 -13.06
CA THR A 8 -24.56 3.55 -14.41
C THR A 8 -23.32 4.39 -14.68
N VAL A 9 -22.15 3.90 -14.25
CA VAL A 9 -20.88 4.36 -14.81
C VAL A 9 -20.65 3.55 -16.07
N MET A 10 -21.03 4.11 -17.21
CA MET A 10 -20.70 3.58 -18.52
C MET A 10 -19.18 3.78 -18.72
N VAL A 11 -18.38 2.83 -18.24
CA VAL A 11 -16.93 2.81 -18.45
C VAL A 11 -16.69 2.43 -19.91
N LEU A 12 -16.28 3.40 -20.71
CA LEU A 12 -15.70 3.18 -22.03
C LEU A 12 -14.52 2.21 -21.91
N ALA A 13 -14.72 1.01 -22.46
CA ALA A 13 -13.70 -0.03 -22.50
C ALA A 13 -12.54 0.40 -23.40
N THR A 14 -11.45 0.86 -22.80
CA THR A 14 -10.14 0.91 -23.45
C THR A 14 -9.27 -0.22 -22.92
N GLY A 15 -9.16 -1.27 -23.74
CA GLY A 15 -7.97 -2.12 -23.87
C GLY A 15 -7.49 -2.83 -22.61
N PHE A 16 -8.02 -4.02 -22.36
CA PHE A 16 -7.38 -5.01 -21.50
C PHE A 16 -6.07 -5.46 -22.18
N SER A 17 -4.95 -4.82 -21.85
CA SER A 17 -3.61 -5.34 -22.14
C SER A 17 -3.04 -5.91 -20.86
N GLY A 18 -2.75 -7.21 -20.89
CA GLY A 18 -2.49 -8.02 -19.71
C GLY A 18 -1.23 -7.63 -18.95
N ALA A 19 -1.36 -7.53 -17.64
CA ALA A 19 -0.25 -7.69 -16.71
C ALA A 19 -0.32 -9.12 -16.17
N LEU A 20 0.27 -10.05 -16.93
CA LEU A 20 0.75 -11.30 -16.34
C LEU A 20 2.01 -10.95 -15.53
N LEU A 21 1.99 -11.34 -14.26
CA LEU A 21 3.09 -11.34 -13.29
C LEU A 21 3.38 -10.01 -12.59
N ALA A 22 2.74 -9.83 -11.43
CA ALA A 22 3.27 -9.01 -10.35
C ALA A 22 3.25 -9.80 -9.03
N ASP A 23 4.03 -10.89 -8.98
CA ASP A 23 4.39 -11.52 -7.70
C ASP A 23 5.52 -10.69 -7.06
N SER A 24 5.12 -9.69 -6.28
CA SER A 24 6.00 -8.88 -5.45
C SER A 24 5.37 -8.77 -4.07
N HIS A 25 5.26 -9.92 -3.39
CA HIS A 25 4.75 -10.05 -2.03
C HIS A 25 5.78 -9.50 -1.03
N GLY A 26 5.83 -8.19 -0.89
CA GLY A 26 6.30 -7.55 0.34
C GLY A 26 5.12 -7.40 1.30
N LYS A 27 5.35 -7.42 2.63
CA LYS A 27 4.33 -7.24 3.71
C LYS A 27 3.36 -6.06 3.57
N SER A 28 3.57 -5.16 2.61
CA SER A 28 2.63 -4.11 2.22
C SER A 28 1.45 -4.62 1.39
N GLY A 29 1.59 -5.75 0.68
CA GLY A 29 0.54 -6.42 -0.08
C GLY A 29 -0.60 -6.91 0.81
N ASP A 30 -0.27 -7.51 1.96
CA ASP A 30 -1.26 -8.04 2.91
C ASP A 30 -2.30 -7.01 3.37
N ARG A 31 -1.91 -5.74 3.56
CA ARG A 31 -2.86 -4.70 4.02
C ARG A 31 -3.82 -4.29 2.90
N TYR A 32 -3.31 -4.18 1.67
CA TYR A 32 -4.17 -3.88 0.53
C TYR A 32 -5.11 -5.05 0.25
N GLU A 33 -4.62 -6.28 0.28
CA GLU A 33 -5.43 -7.48 0.09
C GLU A 33 -6.54 -7.60 1.15
N LYS A 34 -6.22 -7.42 2.43
CA LYS A 34 -7.22 -7.42 3.51
C LYS A 34 -8.27 -6.32 3.33
N HIS A 35 -7.84 -5.12 2.94
CA HIS A 35 -8.76 -4.02 2.66
C HIS A 35 -9.66 -4.32 1.45
N MET A 36 -9.10 -4.91 0.40
CA MET A 36 -9.81 -5.30 -0.80
C MET A 36 -10.82 -6.42 -0.53
N GLN A 37 -10.47 -7.40 0.30
CA GLN A 37 -11.38 -8.43 0.78
C GLN A 37 -12.55 -7.81 1.56
N TYR A 38 -12.24 -6.92 2.51
CA TYR A 38 -13.27 -6.21 3.28
C TYR A 38 -14.24 -5.43 2.38
N MET A 39 -13.73 -4.68 1.39
CA MET A 39 -14.59 -3.96 0.44
C MET A 39 -15.40 -4.92 -0.44
N THR A 40 -14.81 -6.03 -0.86
CA THR A 40 -15.50 -7.04 -1.66
C THR A 40 -16.68 -7.61 -0.90
N GLU A 41 -16.51 -7.96 0.37
CA GLU A 41 -17.58 -8.50 1.21
C GLU A 41 -18.65 -7.44 1.53
N LYS A 42 -18.24 -6.21 1.86
CA LYS A 42 -19.19 -5.16 2.29
C LYS A 42 -19.95 -4.51 1.15
N LEU A 43 -19.37 -4.48 -0.04
CA LEU A 43 -19.93 -3.83 -1.23
C LEU A 43 -20.35 -4.84 -2.30
N GLU A 44 -20.19 -6.14 -2.03
CA GLU A 44 -20.52 -7.25 -2.94
C GLU A 44 -19.88 -7.08 -4.33
N LEU A 45 -18.58 -6.74 -4.35
CA LEU A 45 -17.88 -6.41 -5.60
C LEU A 45 -17.78 -7.62 -6.54
N SER A 46 -18.13 -7.42 -7.80
CA SER A 46 -17.95 -8.43 -8.85
C SER A 46 -16.46 -8.69 -9.13
N SER A 47 -16.15 -9.85 -9.73
CA SER A 47 -14.78 -10.18 -10.14
C SER A 47 -14.18 -9.14 -11.08
N GLU A 48 -14.99 -8.58 -11.98
CA GLU A 48 -14.59 -7.51 -12.89
C GLU A 48 -14.24 -6.21 -12.16
N GLN A 49 -15.10 -5.78 -11.21
CA GLN A 49 -14.85 -4.60 -10.38
C GLN A 49 -13.59 -4.74 -9.53
N GLN A 50 -13.36 -5.94 -8.98
CA GLN A 50 -12.14 -6.23 -8.24
C GLN A 50 -10.90 -6.12 -9.13
N GLY A 51 -10.95 -6.66 -10.35
CA GLY A 51 -9.86 -6.54 -11.33
C GLY A 51 -9.55 -5.09 -11.68
N GLN A 52 -10.59 -4.27 -11.92
CA GLN A 52 -10.44 -2.84 -12.20
C GLN A 52 -9.79 -2.08 -11.03
N LEU A 53 -10.21 -2.36 -9.80
CA LEU A 53 -9.65 -1.73 -8.60
C LEU A 53 -8.19 -2.12 -8.37
N LYS A 54 -7.82 -3.37 -8.63
CA LYS A 54 -6.42 -3.82 -8.58
C LYS A 54 -5.56 -3.06 -9.59
N GLY A 55 -5.98 -3.02 -10.85
CA GLY A 55 -5.26 -2.27 -11.89
C GLY A 55 -5.13 -0.77 -11.57
N LEU A 56 -6.18 -0.15 -11.03
CA LEU A 56 -6.13 1.24 -10.58
C LEU A 56 -5.13 1.43 -9.43
N HIS A 57 -5.11 0.51 -8.47
CA HIS A 57 -4.19 0.56 -7.34
C HIS A 57 -2.73 0.43 -7.78
N GLU A 58 -2.42 -0.48 -8.69
CA GLU A 58 -1.08 -0.67 -9.26
C GLU A 58 -0.60 0.58 -9.98
N LYS A 59 -1.42 1.13 -10.89
CA LYS A 59 -1.12 2.39 -11.57
C LYS A 59 -0.85 3.52 -10.57
N HIS A 60 -1.68 3.64 -9.54
CA HIS A 60 -1.51 4.66 -8.52
C HIS A 60 -0.23 4.47 -7.70
N ARG A 61 0.13 3.22 -7.38
CA ARG A 61 1.37 2.88 -6.67
C ARG A 61 2.60 3.31 -7.46
N GLU A 62 2.61 3.07 -8.77
CA GLU A 62 3.71 3.50 -9.65
C GLU A 62 3.82 5.03 -9.71
N GLN A 63 2.70 5.72 -9.91
CA GLN A 63 2.66 7.19 -9.92
C GLN A 63 3.16 7.77 -8.60
N GLN A 64 2.72 7.22 -7.47
CA GLN A 64 3.20 7.66 -6.16
C GLN A 64 4.69 7.40 -5.97
N ARG A 65 5.24 6.29 -6.47
CA ARG A 65 6.67 6.00 -6.38
C ARG A 65 7.48 7.08 -7.11
N ALA A 66 7.12 7.36 -8.36
CA ALA A 66 7.79 8.40 -9.15
C ALA A 66 7.70 9.77 -8.45
N LEU A 67 6.51 10.14 -7.97
CA LEU A 67 6.32 11.40 -7.24
C LEU A 67 7.17 11.49 -5.97
N ARG A 68 7.31 10.39 -5.22
CA ARG A 68 8.16 10.33 -4.02
C ARG A 68 9.63 10.52 -4.35
N GLU A 69 10.11 9.88 -5.41
CA GLU A 69 11.50 10.00 -5.87
C GLU A 69 11.81 11.45 -6.30
N THR A 70 10.94 12.05 -7.11
CA THR A 70 11.06 13.45 -7.54
C THR A 70 11.03 14.40 -6.34
N HIS A 71 10.04 14.26 -5.46
CA HIS A 71 9.93 15.10 -4.27
C HIS A 71 11.17 14.99 -3.37
N GLN A 72 11.72 13.78 -3.22
CA GLN A 72 12.93 13.58 -2.43
C GLN A 72 14.14 14.29 -3.04
N ALA A 73 14.27 14.26 -4.38
CA ALA A 73 15.33 14.96 -5.08
C ALA A 73 15.20 16.49 -4.93
N GLU A 74 13.99 17.03 -5.08
CA GLU A 74 13.71 18.46 -4.89
C GLU A 74 14.03 18.93 -3.47
N VAL A 75 13.63 18.16 -2.45
CA VAL A 75 13.98 18.45 -1.05
C VAL A 75 15.49 18.45 -0.88
N ASN A 76 16.20 17.46 -1.41
CA ASN A 76 17.66 17.40 -1.29
C ASN A 76 18.35 18.60 -1.96
N ALA A 77 17.82 19.08 -3.09
CA ALA A 77 18.38 20.23 -3.79
C ALA A 77 18.26 21.55 -3.00
N ILE A 78 17.26 21.67 -2.12
CA ILE A 78 17.04 22.84 -1.26
C ILE A 78 17.95 22.83 -0.03
N LEU A 79 18.27 21.64 0.48
CA LEU A 79 19.01 21.48 1.73
C LEU A 79 20.52 21.66 1.55
N THR A 80 21.17 22.23 2.56
CA THR A 80 22.64 22.24 2.64
C THR A 80 23.19 20.84 2.95
N GLN A 81 24.48 20.62 2.69
CA GLN A 81 25.12 19.32 2.97
C GLN A 81 24.99 18.91 4.45
N GLU A 82 25.16 19.85 5.38
CA GLU A 82 25.00 19.58 6.81
C GLU A 82 23.55 19.20 7.17
N GLN A 83 22.57 19.87 6.56
CA GLN A 83 21.16 19.54 6.78
C GLN A 83 20.78 18.18 6.18
N GLN A 84 21.34 17.83 5.03
CA GLN A 84 21.18 16.50 4.42
C GLN A 84 21.77 15.40 5.31
N ALA A 85 22.96 15.62 5.87
CA ALA A 85 23.59 14.68 6.80
C ALA A 85 22.71 14.47 8.05
N LYS A 86 22.21 15.55 8.65
CA LYS A 86 21.27 15.48 9.77
C LYS A 86 19.97 14.76 9.41
N MET A 87 19.45 14.98 8.20
CA MET A 87 18.27 14.28 7.72
C MET A 87 18.51 12.77 7.55
N ALA A 88 19.69 12.37 7.06
CA ALA A 88 20.06 10.96 6.96
C ALA A 88 20.15 10.31 8.35
N GLU A 89 20.76 10.98 9.33
CA GLU A 89 20.84 10.49 10.70
C GLU A 89 19.44 10.29 11.33
N MET A 90 18.56 11.29 11.20
CA MET A 90 17.17 11.18 11.69
C MET A 90 16.40 10.04 11.02
N ARG A 91 16.66 9.75 9.74
CA ARG A 91 16.04 8.62 9.03
C ARG A 91 16.50 7.27 9.59
N GLU A 92 17.79 7.12 9.84
CA GLU A 92 18.35 5.90 10.44
C GLU A 92 17.86 5.70 11.87
N GLU A 93 17.82 6.76 12.70
CA GLU A 93 17.26 6.67 14.05
C GLU A 93 15.79 6.21 14.02
N LYS A 94 14.99 6.77 13.11
CA LYS A 94 13.60 6.36 12.92
C LYS A 94 13.51 4.90 12.48
N ARG A 95 14.38 4.45 11.58
CA ARG A 95 14.43 3.07 11.11
C ARG A 95 14.76 2.10 12.26
N GLU A 96 15.72 2.43 13.10
CA GLU A 96 16.09 1.64 14.27
C GLU A 96 14.97 1.58 15.30
N LYS A 97 14.30 2.71 15.60
CA LYS A 97 13.11 2.73 16.46
C LYS A 97 12.00 1.82 15.91
N MET A 98 11.73 1.91 14.60
CA MET A 98 10.73 1.06 13.95
C MET A 98 11.10 -0.42 14.03
N LYS A 99 12.39 -0.76 13.85
CA LYS A 99 12.88 -2.12 13.97
C LYS A 99 12.71 -2.66 15.39
N LYS A 100 13.06 -1.88 16.41
CA LYS A 100 12.85 -2.24 17.83
C LYS A 100 11.38 -2.51 18.14
N HIS A 101 10.48 -1.61 17.75
CA HIS A 101 9.05 -1.84 17.95
C HIS A 101 8.52 -3.06 17.20
N TRP A 102 9.04 -3.34 16.00
CA TRP A 102 8.68 -4.55 15.26
C TRP A 102 9.16 -5.82 15.98
N GLU A 103 10.37 -5.81 16.54
CA GLU A 103 10.91 -6.92 17.33
C GLU A 103 10.14 -7.13 18.64
N GLU A 104 9.79 -6.06 19.34
CA GLU A 104 8.94 -6.09 20.56
C GLU A 104 7.55 -6.65 20.24
N GLY A 105 6.90 -6.16 19.19
CA GLY A 105 5.59 -6.67 18.76
C GLY A 105 5.65 -8.16 18.39
N LYS A 106 6.72 -8.61 17.72
CA LYS A 106 6.93 -10.03 17.41
C LYS A 106 7.11 -10.88 18.67
N LYS A 107 7.83 -10.37 19.69
CA LYS A 107 8.00 -11.07 20.97
C LYS A 107 6.69 -11.22 21.73
N ASN A 108 5.88 -10.16 21.78
CA ASN A 108 4.59 -10.18 22.46
C ASN A 108 3.63 -11.18 21.82
N HIS A 109 3.50 -11.18 20.48
CA HIS A 109 2.69 -12.17 19.77
C HIS A 109 3.18 -13.61 20.00
N ALA A 110 4.49 -13.83 20.06
CA ALA A 110 5.04 -15.16 20.34
C ALA A 110 4.86 -15.63 21.80
N HIS A 111 4.56 -14.72 22.74
CA HIS A 111 4.24 -15.06 24.13
C HIS A 111 2.76 -15.46 24.25
N ASP A 112 1.87 -14.67 23.63
CA ASP A 112 0.43 -14.96 23.62
C ASP A 112 0.11 -16.32 22.99
N ASP A 113 0.80 -16.71 21.91
CA ASP A 113 0.64 -18.01 21.25
C ASP A 113 1.12 -19.21 22.10
N LYS A 114 1.99 -18.98 23.09
CA LYS A 114 2.49 -20.04 23.99
C LYS A 114 1.64 -20.23 25.22
N ASP A 115 0.98 -19.18 25.69
CA ASP A 115 0.13 -19.18 26.89
C ASP A 115 -1.33 -19.57 26.58
N SER A 116 -1.67 -19.78 25.30
CA SER A 116 -3.01 -20.14 24.81
C SER A 116 -3.18 -21.60 24.39
N ASN A 117 -2.25 -22.49 24.77
CA ASN A 117 -2.33 -23.94 24.58
C ASN A 117 -2.11 -24.71 25.89
#